data_AF-A0A1G7U266-F1
#
_entry.id   AF-A0A1G7U266-F1
#
_cell.length_a   1.000
_cell.length_b   1.000
_cell.length_c   1.000
_cell.angle_alpha   90.00
_cell.angle_beta   90.00
_cell.angle_gamma   90.00
#
_symmetry.space_group_name_H-M   'P 1'
#
loop_
_entity.id
_entity.type
_entity.pdbx_description
1 polymer ?
#
loop_
_entity_poly.entity_id
_entity_poly.type
_entity_poly.pdbx_seq_one_letter_code
_entity_poly.pdbx_strand_id
1 'polypeptide(L)'
;MSASRPARAAGTLLVATTIAAVAVACTPAAPRRDTQTVAAACATLSGAVDGAMTDFAEADASDPAAAATATAAVRTTLRQVSGSIDNARVEAIVADLRAGFDVLADASADAAAGDLDGATGLADATDRIRTAVSDYHDLCGR
;
A
#
# COMPACT_ATOMS: atom_id res chain seq x y z
N MET A 1 -23.69 52.48 12.63
CA MET A 1 -22.77 53.60 12.96
C MET A 1 -22.36 53.50 14.42
N SER A 2 -21.12 53.09 14.68
CA SER A 2 -20.30 53.55 15.81
C SER A 2 -18.92 52.92 15.65
N ALA A 3 -17.96 53.79 15.34
CA ALA A 3 -16.56 53.49 15.22
C ALA A 3 -15.92 53.40 16.59
N SER A 4 -14.84 52.62 16.71
CA SER A 4 -13.70 52.92 17.59
C SER A 4 -12.55 51.96 17.29
N ARG A 5 -11.51 52.47 16.62
CA ARG A 5 -10.15 51.93 16.67
C ARG A 5 -9.33 52.84 17.59
N PRO A 6 -8.41 52.27 18.38
CA PRO A 6 -7.09 52.88 18.59
C PRO A 6 -5.99 51.83 18.29
N ALA A 7 -5.07 52.02 17.34
CA ALA A 7 -3.94 52.95 17.25
C ALA A 7 -2.73 52.61 18.18
N ARG A 8 -1.67 52.10 17.52
CA ARG A 8 -0.21 52.33 17.71
C ARG A 8 0.50 52.02 19.04
N ALA A 9 1.57 51.20 18.94
CA ALA A 9 2.97 51.46 19.36
C ALA A 9 3.72 50.10 19.38
N ALA A 10 4.70 49.83 18.52
CA ALA A 10 6.13 50.18 18.64
C ALA A 10 6.88 49.46 19.78
N GLY A 11 7.94 48.73 19.43
CA GLY A 11 9.02 48.30 20.34
C GLY A 11 9.26 46.79 20.41
N THR A 12 10.03 46.19 19.49
CA THR A 12 11.42 45.68 19.72
C THR A 12 11.63 44.84 20.98
N LEU A 13 11.95 43.55 20.83
CA LEU A 13 13.30 43.00 21.08
C LEU A 13 13.38 41.51 20.67
N LEU A 14 14.47 41.16 19.99
CA LEU A 14 14.89 39.78 19.78
C LEU A 14 15.10 39.06 21.12
N VAL A 15 14.57 37.85 21.25
CA VAL A 15 15.22 36.80 22.06
C VAL A 15 15.32 35.56 21.19
N ALA A 16 16.51 35.38 20.62
CA ALA A 16 16.95 34.10 20.11
C ALA A 16 17.13 33.15 21.31
N THR A 17 16.34 32.07 21.36
CA THR A 17 16.69 30.86 22.09
C THR A 17 16.35 29.67 21.20
N THR A 18 17.38 29.19 20.50
CA THR A 18 17.43 27.89 19.87
C THR A 18 17.38 26.82 20.96
N ILE A 19 16.25 26.13 21.08
CA ILE A 19 16.23 24.76 21.61
C ILE A 19 15.82 23.89 20.44
N ALA A 20 16.82 23.25 19.83
CA ALA A 20 16.63 22.19 18.86
C ALA A 20 16.08 20.96 19.59
N ALA A 21 14.78 20.96 19.86
CA ALA A 21 14.04 19.72 20.01
C ALA A 21 13.79 19.20 18.60
N VAL A 22 14.51 18.15 18.21
CA VAL A 22 14.16 17.33 17.05
C VAL A 22 12.87 16.60 17.41
N ALA A 23 11.76 17.33 17.39
CA ALA A 23 10.48 16.72 17.14
C ALA A 23 10.57 16.26 15.70
N VAL A 24 10.74 14.94 15.52
CA VAL A 24 10.34 14.26 14.29
C VAL A 24 8.87 14.64 14.13
N ALA A 25 8.63 15.71 13.36
CA ALA A 25 7.32 16.07 12.93
C ALA A 25 6.88 14.89 12.05
N CYS A 26 6.14 13.96 12.65
CA CYS A 26 5.10 13.25 11.93
C CYS A 26 4.16 14.34 11.44
N THR A 27 4.51 14.95 10.30
CA THR A 27 3.58 15.72 9.50
C THR A 27 2.43 14.74 9.26
N PRO A 28 1.22 14.98 9.79
CA PRO A 28 0.09 14.16 9.39
C PRO A 28 0.04 14.30 7.87
N ALA A 29 0.25 13.19 7.16
CA ALA A 29 0.06 13.16 5.72
C ALA A 29 -1.29 13.84 5.48
N ALA A 30 -1.27 14.96 4.74
CA ALA A 30 -2.48 15.70 4.45
C ALA A 30 -3.52 14.68 3.98
N PRO A 31 -4.78 14.72 4.47
CA PRO A 31 -5.78 13.75 4.09
C PRO A 31 -5.81 13.71 2.56
N ARG A 32 -5.37 12.59 1.99
CA ARG A 32 -5.45 12.38 0.55
C ARG A 32 -6.92 12.51 0.23
N ARG A 33 -7.25 13.49 -0.61
CA ARG A 33 -8.61 13.61 -1.11
C ARG A 33 -8.73 12.52 -2.14
N ASP A 34 -9.41 11.43 -1.78
CA ASP A 34 -9.80 10.40 -2.73
C ASP A 34 -10.43 11.08 -3.96
N THR A 35 -9.75 11.03 -5.10
CA THR A 35 -10.30 11.57 -6.35
C THR A 35 -11.15 10.52 -7.08
N GLN A 36 -11.00 9.25 -6.71
CA GLN A 36 -11.77 8.12 -7.24
C GLN A 36 -12.87 7.67 -6.28
N THR A 37 -14.01 7.32 -6.86
CA THR A 37 -15.04 6.56 -6.14
C THR A 37 -14.54 5.14 -5.86
N VAL A 38 -15.08 4.50 -4.82
CA VAL A 38 -14.79 3.09 -4.52
C VAL A 38 -15.04 2.20 -5.74
N ALA A 39 -16.16 2.40 -6.45
CA ALA A 39 -16.49 1.61 -7.64
C ALA A 39 -15.45 1.76 -8.77
N ALA A 40 -14.96 2.97 -9.04
CA ALA A 40 -13.94 3.20 -10.07
C ALA A 40 -12.58 2.57 -9.69
N ALA A 41 -12.18 2.71 -8.43
CA ALA A 41 -10.96 2.08 -7.92
C ALA A 41 -11.07 0.54 -7.92
N CYS A 42 -12.23 -0.01 -7.53
CA CYS A 42 -12.52 -1.44 -7.60
C CYS A 42 -12.47 -1.99 -9.02
N ALA A 43 -12.99 -1.27 -10.03
CA ALA A 43 -12.90 -1.68 -11.43
C ALA A 43 -11.45 -1.69 -11.95
N THR A 44 -10.61 -0.79 -11.43
CA THR A 44 -9.18 -0.78 -11.75
C THR A 44 -8.47 -1.98 -11.11
N LEU A 45 -8.81 -2.30 -9.86
CA LEU A 45 -8.27 -3.45 -9.15
C LEU A 45 -8.75 -4.78 -9.75
N SER A 46 -10.01 -4.89 -10.15
CA SER A 46 -10.57 -6.14 -10.71
C SER A 46 -9.83 -6.58 -11.97
N GLY A 47 -9.52 -5.64 -12.88
CA GLY A 47 -8.74 -5.95 -14.08
C GLY A 47 -7.34 -6.50 -13.77
N ALA A 48 -6.72 -6.02 -12.68
CA ALA A 48 -5.44 -6.56 -12.19
C ALA A 48 -5.59 -7.96 -11.57
N VAL A 49 -6.66 -8.19 -10.80
CA VAL A 49 -6.94 -9.49 -10.20
C VAL A 49 -7.24 -10.54 -11.27
N ASP A 50 -8.01 -10.19 -12.30
CA ASP A 50 -8.31 -11.10 -13.43
C ASP A 50 -7.04 -11.45 -14.22
N GLY A 51 -6.15 -10.47 -14.44
CA GLY A 51 -4.84 -10.70 -15.05
C GLY A 51 -3.98 -11.64 -14.21
N ALA A 52 -3.89 -11.40 -12.90
CA ALA A 52 -3.16 -12.25 -11.96
C ALA A 52 -3.73 -13.68 -11.91
N MET A 53 -5.05 -13.86 -11.94
CA MET A 53 -5.68 -15.18 -11.99
C MET A 53 -5.38 -15.91 -13.29
N THR A 54 -5.32 -15.18 -14.42
CA THR A 54 -4.91 -15.74 -15.71
C THR A 54 -3.46 -16.22 -15.66
N ASP A 55 -2.55 -15.39 -15.14
CA ASP A 55 -1.13 -15.73 -14.99
C ASP A 55 -0.94 -16.99 -14.12
N PHE A 56 -1.72 -17.13 -13.03
CA PHE A 56 -1.70 -18.33 -12.19
C PHE A 56 -2.33 -19.55 -12.85
N ALA A 57 -3.40 -19.38 -13.62
CA ALA A 57 -4.06 -20.49 -14.32
C ALA A 57 -3.18 -21.07 -15.43
N GLU A 58 -2.33 -20.24 -16.05
CA GLU A 58 -1.37 -20.65 -17.08
C GLU A 58 -0.07 -21.21 -16.50
N ALA A 59 0.24 -20.93 -15.23
CA ALA A 59 1.43 -21.45 -14.56
C ALA A 59 1.28 -22.94 -14.23
N ASP A 60 2.29 -23.74 -14.59
CA ASP A 60 2.37 -25.12 -14.14
C ASP A 60 2.68 -25.17 -12.64
N ALA A 61 1.70 -25.59 -11.83
CA ALA A 61 1.84 -25.71 -10.39
C ALA A 61 2.88 -26.76 -9.94
N SER A 62 3.33 -27.63 -10.85
CA SER A 62 4.38 -28.62 -10.59
C SER A 62 5.79 -28.07 -10.83
N ASP A 63 5.89 -26.88 -11.44
CA ASP A 63 7.16 -26.20 -11.73
C ASP A 63 7.37 -25.01 -10.77
N PRO A 64 8.33 -25.09 -9.83
CA PRO A 64 8.67 -23.99 -8.92
C PRO A 64 9.07 -22.69 -9.66
N ALA A 65 9.69 -22.79 -10.84
CA ALA A 65 10.06 -21.62 -11.63
C ALA A 65 8.84 -20.93 -12.24
N ALA A 66 7.83 -21.70 -12.67
CA ALA A 66 6.55 -21.17 -13.12
C ALA A 66 5.81 -20.46 -11.98
N ALA A 67 5.76 -21.05 -10.78
CA ALA A 67 5.14 -20.43 -9.61
C ALA A 67 5.83 -19.12 -9.18
N ALA A 68 7.16 -19.08 -9.22
CA ALA A 68 7.93 -17.85 -8.97
C ALA A 68 7.65 -16.77 -10.03
N THR A 69 7.51 -17.19 -11.29
CA THR A 69 7.20 -16.28 -12.42
C THR A 69 5.81 -15.68 -12.27
N ALA A 70 4.79 -16.49 -11.97
CA ALA A 70 3.43 -16.01 -11.71
C ALA A 70 3.40 -15.03 -10.51
N THR A 71 4.10 -15.37 -9.43
CA THR A 71 4.23 -14.49 -8.26
C THR A 71 4.86 -13.13 -8.63
N ALA A 72 5.92 -13.13 -9.45
CA ALA A 72 6.56 -11.91 -9.93
C ALA A 72 5.65 -11.07 -10.85
N ALA A 73 4.82 -11.72 -11.67
CA ALA A 73 3.81 -11.07 -12.50
C ALA A 73 2.77 -10.36 -11.64
N VAL A 74 2.19 -11.04 -10.64
CA VAL A 74 1.22 -10.46 -9.69
C VAL A 74 1.80 -9.24 -8.97
N ARG A 75 3.03 -9.33 -8.46
CA ARG A 75 3.71 -8.19 -7.82
C ARG A 75 3.86 -7.00 -8.77
N THR A 76 4.12 -7.25 -10.04
CA THR A 76 4.25 -6.20 -11.06
C THR A 76 2.90 -5.55 -11.36
N THR A 77 1.86 -6.36 -11.52
CA THR A 77 0.48 -5.89 -11.71
C THR A 77 0.00 -5.04 -10.53
N LEU A 78 0.21 -5.50 -9.30
CA LEU A 78 -0.14 -4.72 -8.10
C LEU A 78 0.69 -3.43 -7.97
N ARG A 79 1.95 -3.42 -8.44
CA ARG A 79 2.76 -2.19 -8.52
C ARG A 79 2.16 -1.16 -9.48
N GLN A 80 1.72 -1.60 -10.65
CA GLN A 80 1.14 -0.72 -11.66
C GLN A 80 -0.22 -0.17 -11.20
N VAL A 81 -1.08 -1.03 -10.65
CA VAL A 81 -2.40 -0.62 -10.16
C VAL A 81 -2.32 0.29 -8.93
N SER A 82 -1.36 0.08 -8.04
CA SER A 82 -1.11 0.98 -6.91
C SER A 82 -0.82 2.42 -7.35
N GLY A 83 -0.19 2.63 -8.51
CA GLY A 83 0.02 3.97 -9.07
C GLY A 83 -1.22 4.60 -9.73
N SER A 84 -2.28 3.81 -9.92
CA SER A 84 -3.51 4.21 -10.63
C SER A 84 -4.73 4.30 -9.71
N ILE A 85 -4.60 3.86 -8.45
CA ILE A 85 -5.65 3.95 -7.43
C ILE A 85 -5.45 5.22 -6.60
N ASP A 86 -6.46 6.07 -6.58
CA ASP A 86 -6.53 7.27 -5.73
C ASP A 86 -7.79 7.21 -4.87
N ASN A 87 -7.90 6.08 -4.17
CA ASN A 87 -8.91 5.80 -3.15
C ASN A 87 -8.23 5.07 -1.99
N ALA A 88 -8.17 5.70 -0.82
CA ALA A 88 -7.39 5.19 0.32
C ALA A 88 -7.81 3.79 0.79
N ARG A 89 -9.09 3.42 0.65
CA ARG A 89 -9.57 2.09 1.06
C ARG A 89 -9.10 1.00 0.11
N VAL A 90 -9.19 1.23 -1.20
CA VAL A 90 -8.70 0.28 -2.20
C VAL A 90 -7.17 0.28 -2.24
N GLU A 91 -6.51 1.42 -2.02
CA GLU A 91 -5.05 1.54 -1.89
C GLU A 91 -4.53 0.66 -0.75
N ALA A 92 -5.21 0.67 0.42
CA ALA A 92 -4.84 -0.16 1.57
C ALA A 92 -4.91 -1.67 1.24
N ILE A 93 -5.98 -2.11 0.57
CA ILE A 93 -6.13 -3.50 0.12
C ILE A 93 -4.98 -3.90 -0.81
N VAL A 94 -4.65 -3.04 -1.79
CA VAL A 94 -3.54 -3.30 -2.72
C VAL A 94 -2.19 -3.32 -2.00
N ALA A 95 -1.99 -2.45 -1.02
CA ALA A 95 -0.77 -2.44 -0.21
C ALA A 95 -0.61 -3.75 0.60
N ASP A 96 -1.69 -4.27 1.19
CA ASP A 96 -1.65 -5.52 1.94
C ASP A 96 -1.42 -6.74 1.05
N LEU A 97 -2.06 -6.80 -0.12
CA LEU A 97 -1.78 -7.83 -1.13
C LEU A 97 -0.29 -7.81 -1.53
N ARG A 98 0.26 -6.63 -1.83
CA ARG A 98 1.66 -6.49 -2.21
C ARG A 98 2.62 -6.97 -1.14
N ALA A 99 2.41 -6.55 0.11
CA ALA A 99 3.25 -6.95 1.22
C ALA A 99 3.25 -8.47 1.39
N GLY A 100 2.09 -9.13 1.26
CA GLY A 100 2.01 -10.58 1.31
C GLY A 100 2.76 -11.27 0.15
N PHE A 101 2.59 -10.78 -1.08
CA PHE A 101 3.29 -11.35 -2.25
C PHE A 101 4.79 -11.04 -2.27
N ASP A 102 5.24 -9.94 -1.67
CA ASP A 102 6.67 -9.66 -1.48
C ASP A 102 7.31 -10.72 -0.56
N VAL A 103 6.69 -11.04 0.58
CA VAL A 103 7.17 -12.11 1.48
C VAL A 103 7.15 -13.47 0.80
N LEU A 104 6.11 -13.77 0.01
CA LEU A 104 6.04 -15.03 -0.74
C LEU A 104 7.19 -15.16 -1.74
N ALA A 105 7.56 -14.06 -2.41
CA ALA A 105 8.67 -14.03 -3.34
C ALA A 105 10.03 -14.19 -2.64
N ASP A 106 10.22 -13.53 -1.50
CA ASP A 106 11.45 -13.63 -0.71
C ASP A 106 11.63 -15.07 -0.18
N ALA A 107 10.57 -15.66 0.40
CA ALA A 107 10.61 -17.05 0.85
C ALA A 107 10.89 -18.05 -0.30
N SER A 108 10.40 -17.77 -1.50
CA SER A 108 10.68 -18.59 -2.69
C SER A 108 12.15 -18.46 -3.13
N ALA A 109 12.73 -17.27 -3.02
CA ALA A 109 14.14 -17.02 -3.34
C ALA A 109 15.07 -17.68 -2.32
N ASP A 110 14.74 -17.60 -1.03
CA ASP A 110 15.49 -18.25 0.05
C ASP A 110 15.47 -19.78 -0.12
N ALA A 111 14.29 -20.35 -0.40
CA ALA A 111 14.15 -21.78 -0.70
C ALA A 111 14.98 -22.21 -1.91
N ALA A 112 15.03 -21.41 -2.98
CA ALA A 112 15.86 -21.68 -4.16
C ALA A 112 17.37 -21.58 -3.85
N ALA A 113 17.76 -20.74 -2.88
CA ALA A 113 19.12 -20.64 -2.37
C ALA A 113 19.49 -21.78 -1.38
N GLY A 114 18.52 -22.64 -1.03
CA GLY A 114 18.70 -23.74 -0.07
C GLY A 114 18.50 -23.32 1.39
N ASP A 115 18.03 -22.09 1.65
CA ASP A 115 17.68 -21.59 2.97
C ASP A 115 16.18 -21.81 3.23
N LEU A 116 15.85 -22.99 3.75
CA LEU A 116 14.47 -23.37 4.09
C LEU A 116 14.03 -22.84 5.45
N ASP A 117 14.97 -22.38 6.28
CA ASP A 117 14.69 -21.77 7.59
C ASP A 117 14.35 -20.27 7.45
N GLY A 118 14.73 -19.64 6.32
CA GLY A 118 14.46 -18.24 5.99
C GLY A 118 12.99 -17.87 5.75
N ALA A 119 12.12 -18.85 5.47
CA ALA A 119 10.68 -18.66 5.21
C ALA A 119 9.84 -18.26 6.46
N THR A 120 10.46 -17.58 7.42
CA THR A 120 9.76 -16.93 8.53
C THR A 120 8.79 -15.87 8.01
N GLY A 121 7.54 -15.88 8.49
CA GLY A 121 6.51 -14.93 8.06
C GLY A 121 5.66 -15.38 6.87
N LEU A 122 5.90 -16.55 6.27
CA LEU A 122 5.07 -17.08 5.19
C LEU A 122 3.60 -17.30 5.62
N ALA A 123 3.37 -17.79 6.84
CA ALA A 123 2.04 -17.95 7.40
C ALA A 123 1.31 -16.61 7.53
N ASP A 124 1.96 -15.61 8.11
CA ASP A 124 1.44 -14.26 8.27
C ASP A 124 1.17 -13.59 6.90
N ALA A 125 2.06 -13.79 5.93
CA ALA A 125 1.89 -13.30 4.57
C ALA A 125 0.67 -13.94 3.88
N THR A 126 0.49 -15.26 4.05
CA THR A 126 -0.67 -15.97 3.51
C THR A 126 -1.98 -15.50 4.17
N ASP A 127 -1.96 -15.29 5.49
CA ASP A 127 -3.10 -14.73 6.22
C ASP A 127 -3.42 -13.30 5.78
N ARG A 128 -2.39 -12.48 5.54
CA ARG A 128 -2.53 -11.12 5.01
C ARG A 128 -3.15 -11.12 3.62
N ILE A 129 -2.67 -11.99 2.71
CA ILE A 129 -3.26 -12.15 1.37
C ILE A 129 -4.72 -12.56 1.49
N ARG A 130 -5.03 -13.58 2.30
CA ARG A 130 -6.42 -14.04 2.50
C ARG A 130 -7.32 -12.93 3.03
N THR A 131 -6.84 -12.16 4.01
CA THR A 131 -7.60 -11.03 4.58
C THR A 131 -7.84 -9.95 3.53
N ALA A 132 -6.80 -9.53 2.79
CA ALA A 132 -6.92 -8.50 1.77
C ALA A 132 -7.82 -8.92 0.60
N VAL A 133 -7.79 -10.21 0.20
CA VAL A 133 -8.73 -10.76 -0.80
C VAL A 133 -10.17 -10.75 -0.27
N SER A 134 -10.38 -11.07 1.01
CA SER A 134 -11.71 -10.97 1.63
C SER A 134 -12.21 -9.52 1.64
N ASP A 135 -11.37 -8.58 2.06
CA ASP A 135 -11.70 -7.14 2.08
C ASP A 135 -11.98 -6.60 0.67
N TYR A 136 -11.24 -7.08 -0.33
CA TYR A 136 -11.52 -6.81 -1.74
C TYR A 136 -12.92 -7.30 -2.14
N HIS A 137 -13.28 -8.55 -1.84
CA HIS A 137 -14.60 -9.08 -2.19
C HIS A 137 -15.73 -8.36 -1.45
N ASP A 138 -15.55 -8.01 -0.18
CA ASP A 138 -16.54 -7.28 0.60
C ASP A 138 -16.77 -5.85 0.10
N LEU A 139 -15.69 -5.20 -0.37
CA LEU A 139 -15.71 -3.82 -0.84
C LEU A 139 -16.14 -3.70 -2.31
N CYS A 140 -15.67 -4.61 -3.17
CA CYS A 140 -15.81 -4.54 -4.63
C CYS A 140 -16.83 -5.53 -5.21
N GLY A 141 -17.33 -6.49 -4.43
CA GLY A 141 -18.35 -7.45 -4.85
C GLY A 141 -19.80 -6.94 -4.77
N ARG A 142 -20.01 -5.63 -4.56
CA ARG A 142 -21.32 -4.99 -4.45
C ARG A 142 -21.73 -4.25 -5.72
#